data_AF-A0A919HNP6-F1
#
_entry.id   AF-A0A919HNP6-F1
#
_cell.length_a   1.000
_cell.length_b   1.000
_cell.length_c   1.000
_cell.angle_alpha   90.00
_cell.angle_beta   90.00
_cell.angle_gamma   90.00
#
_symmetry.space_group_name_H-M   'P 1'
#
loop_
_entity.id
_entity.type
_entity.pdbx_description
1 polymer ?
#
loop_
_entity_poly.entity_id
_entity_poly.type
_entity_poly.pdbx_seq_one_letter_code
_entity_poly.pdbx_strand_id
1 'polypeptide(L)'
;MDGFGWRVLFVSVGAVGILFAPVWWRCYREPHEDPRLSQQEREHIENGGGLSAPTDQQVAFSWPLVRQLLSKRQIIGASIGQFAGNTVLVFFLTWFPTWLATERHMPRLKVGFFSILPFVAAAGG
;
A
#
# COMPACT_ATOMS: atom_id res chain seq x y z
N MET A 1 -8.47 -30.45 14.69
CA MET A 1 -9.40 -29.73 13.79
C MET A 1 -8.56 -29.05 12.71
N ASP A 2 -7.94 -29.83 11.82
CA ASP A 2 -7.05 -29.31 10.77
C ASP A 2 -7.81 -29.28 9.42
N GLY A 3 -9.03 -28.74 9.44
CA GLY A 3 -10.02 -28.99 8.38
C GLY A 3 -10.00 -28.03 7.20
N PHE A 4 -9.26 -26.92 7.28
CA PHE A 4 -9.29 -25.88 6.26
C PHE A 4 -7.88 -25.68 5.71
N GLY A 5 -7.60 -26.31 4.56
CA GLY A 5 -6.33 -26.16 3.85
C GLY A 5 -6.13 -24.75 3.29
N TRP A 6 -4.96 -24.49 2.72
CA TRP A 6 -4.53 -23.18 2.20
C TRP A 6 -5.57 -22.49 1.31
N ARG A 7 -6.35 -23.25 0.54
CA ARG A 7 -7.42 -22.74 -0.34
C ARG A 7 -8.44 -21.86 0.39
N VAL A 8 -8.71 -22.16 1.65
CA VAL A 8 -9.72 -21.47 2.45
C VAL A 8 -9.26 -20.06 2.79
N LEU A 9 -7.95 -19.86 2.99
CA LEU A 9 -7.36 -18.54 3.16
C LEU A 9 -7.55 -17.67 1.92
N PHE A 10 -7.35 -18.24 0.72
CA PHE A 10 -7.57 -17.52 -0.53
C PHE A 10 -9.05 -17.19 -0.73
N VAL A 11 -9.95 -18.15 -0.47
CA VAL A 11 -11.40 -17.92 -0.59
C VAL A 11 -11.88 -16.88 0.43
N SER A 12 -11.40 -16.90 1.68
CA SER A 12 -11.81 -15.93 2.70
C SER A 12 -11.35 -14.52 2.37
N VAL A 13 -10.08 -14.34 1.97
CA VAL A 13 -9.56 -13.01 1.60
C VAL A 13 -10.24 -12.49 0.34
N GLY A 14 -10.46 -13.37 -0.66
CA GLY A 14 -11.20 -13.03 -1.87
C GLY A 14 -12.65 -12.62 -1.58
N ALA A 15 -13.35 -13.36 -0.71
CA ALA A 15 -14.71 -13.02 -0.31
C ALA A 15 -14.79 -11.66 0.39
N VAL A 16 -13.84 -11.35 1.29
CA VAL A 16 -13.76 -10.03 1.93
C VAL A 16 -13.58 -8.92 0.89
N GLY A 17 -12.71 -9.13 -0.11
CA GLY A 17 -12.54 -8.16 -1.21
C GLY A 17 -13.82 -7.95 -2.03
N ILE A 18 -14.53 -9.04 -2.37
CA ILE A 18 -15.80 -8.96 -3.11
C ILE A 18 -16.88 -8.24 -2.28
N LEU A 19 -16.95 -8.49 -0.98
CA LEU A 19 -17.90 -7.82 -0.09
C LEU A 19 -17.55 -6.35 0.15
N PHE A 20 -16.26 -5.99 0.12
CA PHE A 20 -15.81 -4.62 0.24
C PHE A 20 -16.06 -3.79 -1.03
N ALA A 21 -16.00 -4.41 -2.21
CA ALA A 21 -16.24 -3.73 -3.49
C ALA A 21 -17.57 -2.92 -3.57
N PRO A 22 -18.76 -3.46 -3.19
CA PRO A 22 -19.99 -2.68 -3.19
C PRO A 22 -20.01 -1.59 -2.13
N VAL A 23 -19.33 -1.78 -0.99
CA VAL A 23 -19.18 -0.74 0.04
C VAL A 23 -18.36 0.42 -0.53
N TRP A 24 -17.22 0.12 -1.16
CA TRP A 24 -16.39 1.11 -1.82
C TRP A 24 -17.17 1.84 -2.92
N TRP A 25 -17.86 1.12 -3.80
CA TRP A 25 -18.64 1.72 -4.88
C TRP A 25 -19.78 2.63 -4.38
N ARG A 26 -20.36 2.32 -3.22
CA ARG A 26 -21.44 3.11 -2.63
C ARG A 26 -20.94 4.34 -1.86
N CYS A 27 -19.77 4.23 -1.22
CA CYS A 27 -19.21 5.23 -0.30
C CYS A 27 -18.19 6.16 -0.96
N TYR A 28 -17.39 5.68 -1.90
CA TYR A 28 -16.37 6.48 -2.57
C TYR A 28 -17.02 7.34 -3.66
N ARG A 29 -16.78 8.65 -3.59
CA ARG A 29 -17.14 9.64 -4.61
C ARG A 29 -15.98 10.59 -4.81
N GLU A 30 -15.70 10.94 -6.05
CA GLU A 30 -14.74 12.01 -6.31
C GLU A 30 -15.34 13.37 -5.92
N PRO A 31 -14.54 14.33 -5.45
CA PRO A 31 -15.03 15.65 -5.02
C PRO A 31 -15.87 16.37 -6.08
N HIS A 32 -15.59 16.16 -7.36
CA HIS A 32 -16.33 16.72 -8.49
C HIS A 32 -17.69 16.06 -8.74
N GLU A 33 -17.89 14.84 -8.26
CA GLU A 33 -19.10 14.03 -8.46
C GLU A 33 -19.97 13.94 -7.19
N ASP A 34 -19.55 14.57 -6.09
CA ASP A 34 -20.28 14.53 -4.83
C ASP A 34 -21.29 15.70 -4.71
N PRO A 35 -22.62 15.43 -4.80
CA PRO A 35 -23.64 16.44 -4.58
C PRO A 35 -23.76 16.88 -3.11
N ARG A 36 -23.10 16.19 -2.17
CA ARG A 36 -23.11 16.50 -0.74
C ARG A 36 -21.97 17.43 -0.31
N LEU A 37 -21.04 17.74 -1.21
CA LEU A 37 -19.90 18.58 -0.91
C LEU A 37 -20.36 20.04 -0.75
N SER A 38 -20.11 20.62 0.43
CA SER A 38 -20.46 22.01 0.71
C SER A 38 -19.64 22.98 -0.13
N GLN A 39 -20.18 24.15 -0.45
CA GLN A 39 -19.48 25.17 -1.23
C GLN A 39 -18.16 25.61 -0.54
N GLN A 40 -18.15 25.68 0.80
CA GLN A 40 -16.94 25.96 1.58
C GLN A 40 -15.88 24.85 1.48
N GLU A 41 -16.29 23.58 1.44
CA GLU A 41 -15.35 22.45 1.27
C GLU A 41 -14.80 22.42 -0.15
N ARG A 42 -15.62 22.74 -1.16
CA ARG A 42 -15.16 22.87 -2.55
C ARG A 42 -14.09 23.93 -2.66
N GLU A 43 -14.37 25.15 -2.19
CA GLU A 43 -13.40 26.25 -2.21
C GLU A 43 -12.12 25.89 -1.44
N HIS A 44 -12.23 25.17 -0.33
CA HIS A 44 -11.06 24.70 0.42
C HIS A 44 -10.19 23.71 -0.40
N ILE A 45 -10.81 22.74 -1.07
CA ILE A 45 -10.11 21.75 -1.89
C ILE A 45 -9.53 22.40 -3.16
N GLU A 46 -10.25 23.34 -3.78
CA GLU A 46 -9.82 24.13 -4.94
C GLU A 46 -8.58 24.97 -4.61
N ASN A 47 -8.66 25.73 -3.52
CA ASN A 47 -7.55 26.56 -3.05
C ASN A 47 -6.33 25.72 -2.59
N GLY A 48 -6.58 24.48 -2.14
CA GLY A 48 -5.54 23.49 -1.81
C GLY A 48 -4.94 22.76 -3.03
N GLY A 49 -5.42 23.04 -4.26
CA GLY A 49 -4.95 22.40 -5.50
C GLY A 49 -5.52 21.00 -5.76
N GLY A 50 -6.46 20.53 -4.93
CA GLY A 50 -7.05 19.18 -5.00
C GLY A 50 -8.09 19.00 -6.11
N LEU A 51 -8.53 20.10 -6.74
CA LEU A 51 -9.46 20.11 -7.89
C LEU A 51 -8.73 20.49 -9.19
N SER A 52 -7.46 20.09 -9.32
CA SER A 52 -6.78 20.18 -10.61
C SER A 52 -7.52 19.27 -11.59
N ALA A 53 -8.26 19.87 -12.52
CA ALA A 53 -8.91 19.17 -13.63
C ALA A 53 -7.94 18.13 -14.22
N PRO A 54 -8.41 16.94 -14.65
CA PRO A 54 -7.55 15.89 -15.16
C PRO A 54 -6.63 16.52 -16.19
N THR A 55 -5.36 16.65 -15.81
CA THR A 55 -4.36 17.23 -16.68
C THR A 55 -4.06 16.13 -17.67
N ASP A 56 -4.86 16.09 -18.74
CA ASP A 56 -4.68 15.24 -19.91
C ASP A 56 -3.45 15.70 -20.73
N GLN A 57 -2.58 16.52 -20.14
CA GLN A 57 -1.21 16.67 -20.61
C GLN A 57 -0.48 15.36 -20.30
N GLN A 58 -0.60 14.43 -21.23
CA GLN A 58 0.34 13.35 -21.36
C GLN A 58 1.73 13.98 -21.54
N VAL A 59 2.46 14.10 -20.44
CA VAL A 59 3.86 14.51 -20.47
C VAL A 59 4.58 13.42 -21.25
N ALA A 60 4.96 13.72 -22.50
CA ALA A 60 5.65 12.78 -23.35
C ALA A 60 6.93 12.31 -22.65
N PHE A 61 7.09 10.98 -22.55
CA PHE A 61 8.25 10.39 -21.90
C PHE A 61 9.53 10.87 -22.59
N SER A 62 10.41 11.52 -21.82
CA SER A 62 11.61 12.15 -22.34
C SER A 62 12.83 11.66 -21.54
N TRP A 63 13.74 10.96 -22.21
CA TRP A 63 15.01 10.50 -21.64
C TRP A 63 15.84 11.62 -20.99
N PRO A 64 15.94 12.84 -21.56
CA PRO A 64 16.53 14.00 -20.89
C PRO A 64 15.92 14.33 -19.53
N LEU A 65 14.60 14.20 -19.39
CA LEU A 65 13.86 14.50 -18.16
C LEU A 65 14.15 13.45 -17.08
N VAL A 66 14.24 12.18 -17.47
CA VAL A 66 14.68 11.08 -16.59
C VAL A 66 16.12 11.32 -16.09
N ARG A 67 17.03 11.72 -16.98
CA ARG A 67 18.42 12.04 -16.60
C ARG A 67 18.50 13.23 -15.66
N GLN A 68 17.65 14.24 -15.86
CA GLN A 68 17.55 15.41 -14.99
C GLN A 68 17.02 15.04 -13.60
N LEU A 69 16.01 14.16 -13.53
CA LEU A 69 15.49 13.59 -12.27
C LEU A 69 16.57 12.80 -11.53
N LEU A 70 17.26 11.89 -12.22
CA LEU A 70 18.32 11.07 -11.65
C LEU A 70 19.53 11.89 -11.19
N SER A 71 19.73 13.09 -11.73
CA SER A 71 20.80 14.00 -11.29
C SER A 71 20.48 14.72 -9.98
N LYS A 72 19.23 14.66 -9.49
CA LYS A 72 18.83 15.27 -8.21
C LYS A 72 19.17 14.32 -7.06
N ARG A 73 20.05 14.78 -6.15
CA ARG A 73 20.46 14.02 -4.94
C ARG A 73 19.28 13.59 -4.06
N GLN A 74 18.21 14.40 -4.01
CA GLN A 74 16.98 14.06 -3.27
C GLN A 74 16.29 12.82 -3.84
N ILE A 75 16.27 12.67 -5.17
CA ILE A 75 15.59 11.56 -5.85
C ILE A 75 16.40 10.28 -5.69
N ILE A 76 17.72 10.36 -5.83
CA ILE A 76 18.61 9.24 -5.51
C ILE A 76 18.44 8.83 -4.04
N GLY A 77 18.45 9.79 -3.11
CA GLY A 77 18.28 9.53 -1.68
C GLY A 77 16.93 8.87 -1.37
N ALA A 78 15.84 9.39 -1.91
CA ALA A 78 14.50 8.80 -1.76
C ALA A 78 14.43 7.41 -2.38
N SER A 79 15.05 7.19 -3.55
CA SER A 79 15.08 5.89 -4.23
C SER A 79 15.85 4.84 -3.42
N ILE A 80 17.01 5.21 -2.86
CA ILE A 80 17.78 4.32 -1.98
C ILE A 80 17.01 4.02 -0.69
N GLY A 81 16.38 5.04 -0.09
CA GLY A 81 15.52 4.85 1.09
C GLY A 81 14.36 3.90 0.81
N GLN A 82 13.66 4.11 -0.31
CA GLN A 82 12.58 3.23 -0.77
C GLN A 82 13.08 1.82 -1.05
N PHE A 83 14.25 1.67 -1.69
CA PHE A 83 14.85 0.37 -1.95
C PHE A 83 15.20 -0.38 -0.67
N ALA A 84 15.85 0.29 0.28
CA ALA A 84 16.19 -0.29 1.58
C ALA A 84 14.92 -0.67 2.35
N GLY A 85 13.94 0.23 2.43
CA GLY A 85 12.66 -0.02 3.09
C GLY A 85 11.90 -1.19 2.45
N ASN A 86 11.80 -1.24 1.12
CA ASN A 86 11.15 -2.33 0.41
C ASN A 86 11.89 -3.66 0.60
N THR A 87 13.22 -3.65 0.61
CA THR A 87 14.03 -4.86 0.86
C THR A 87 13.75 -5.42 2.26
N VAL A 88 13.71 -4.56 3.28
CA VAL A 88 13.36 -4.95 4.66
C VAL A 88 11.94 -5.49 4.73
N LEU A 89 10.98 -4.83 4.07
CA LEU A 89 9.57 -5.27 4.03
C LEU A 89 9.43 -6.65 3.38
N VAL A 90 10.08 -6.87 2.22
CA VAL A 90 10.05 -8.16 1.52
C VAL A 90 10.70 -9.25 2.37
N PHE A 91 11.81 -8.96 3.04
CA PHE A 91 12.45 -9.88 3.99
C PHE A 91 11.46 -10.34 5.08
N PHE A 92 10.76 -9.40 5.72
CA PHE A 92 9.78 -9.73 6.77
C PHE A 92 8.56 -10.51 6.27
N LEU A 93 8.15 -10.30 5.03
CA LEU A 93 7.01 -11.03 4.44
C LEU A 93 7.37 -12.47 4.02
N THR A 94 8.55 -12.66 3.44
CA THR A 94 8.87 -13.91 2.70
C THR A 94 9.88 -14.79 3.44
N TRP A 95 10.98 -14.21 3.92
CA TRP A 95 12.09 -14.95 4.50
C TRP A 95 11.99 -15.08 6.01
N PHE A 96 11.50 -14.05 6.70
CA PHE A 96 11.44 -14.04 8.17
C PHE A 96 10.56 -15.15 8.76
N PRO A 97 9.33 -15.43 8.27
CA PRO A 97 8.53 -16.53 8.80
C PRO A 97 9.21 -17.88 8.58
N THR A 98 9.80 -18.07 7.40
CA THR A 98 10.53 -19.28 7.03
C THR A 98 11.79 -19.46 7.89
N TRP A 99 12.53 -18.39 8.17
CA TRP A 99 13.71 -18.41 9.04
C TRP A 99 13.35 -18.78 10.48
N LEU A 100 12.25 -18.23 11.03
CA LEU A 100 11.75 -18.62 12.36
C LEU A 100 11.33 -20.10 12.41
N ALA A 101 10.71 -20.61 11.33
CA ALA A 101 10.30 -22.00 11.26
C ALA A 101 11.50 -22.95 11.15
N THR A 102 12.46 -22.65 10.28
CA THR A 102 13.55 -23.57 9.91
C THR A 102 14.76 -23.47 10.84
N GLU A 103 15.25 -22.27 11.12
CA GLU A 103 16.49 -22.06 11.90
C GLU A 103 16.23 -22.02 13.41
N ARG A 104 15.08 -21.49 13.80
CA ARG A 104 14.67 -21.43 15.21
C ARG A 104 13.77 -22.59 15.63
N HIS A 105 13.48 -23.52 14.71
CA HIS A 105 12.61 -24.68 14.91
C HIS A 105 11.29 -24.34 15.63
N MET A 106 10.74 -23.15 15.38
CA MET A 106 9.56 -22.69 16.09
C MET A 106 8.30 -23.41 15.57
N PRO A 107 7.35 -23.77 16.47
CA PRO A 107 6.06 -24.29 16.07
C PRO A 107 5.32 -23.30 15.15
N ARG A 108 4.61 -23.81 14.13
CA ARG A 108 3.86 -23.01 13.14
C ARG A 108 2.98 -21.91 13.75
N LEU A 109 2.33 -22.19 14.89
CA LEU A 109 1.48 -21.22 15.58
C LEU A 109 2.28 -20.03 16.13
N LYS A 110 3.48 -20.27 16.66
CA LYS A 110 4.36 -19.21 17.16
C LYS A 110 4.94 -18.40 16.01
N VAL A 111 5.34 -19.04 14.91
CA VAL A 111 5.87 -18.35 13.72
C VAL A 111 4.88 -17.28 13.24
N GLY A 112 3.60 -17.63 13.06
CA GLY A 112 2.59 -16.66 12.63
C GLY A 112 2.45 -15.46 13.57
N PHE A 113 2.42 -15.69 14.88
CA PHE A 113 2.30 -14.61 15.86
C PHE A 113 3.52 -13.67 15.84
N PHE A 114 4.73 -14.24 15.85
CA PHE A 114 5.97 -13.44 15.84
C PHE A 114 6.21 -12.73 14.50
N SER A 115 5.74 -13.28 13.38
CA SER A 115 5.84 -12.64 12.06
C SER A 115 5.00 -11.36 11.93
N ILE A 116 3.95 -11.18 12.73
CA ILE A 116 3.08 -10.00 12.68
C ILE A 116 3.62 -8.84 13.54
N LEU A 117 4.39 -9.15 14.60
CA LEU A 117 4.90 -8.14 15.54
C LEU A 117 5.65 -6.97 14.88
N PRO A 118 6.55 -7.18 13.89
CA PRO A 118 7.23 -6.07 13.22
C PRO A 118 6.26 -5.11 12.53
N PHE A 119 5.18 -5.63 11.93
CA PHE A 119 4.17 -4.82 11.24
C PHE A 119 3.30 -4.03 12.22
N VAL A 120 2.94 -4.62 13.36
CA VAL A 120 2.21 -3.91 14.42
C VAL A 120 3.06 -2.80 15.03
N ALA A 121 4.36 -3.05 15.26
CA ALA A 121 5.28 -2.04 15.72
C ALA A 121 5.45 -0.90 14.70
N ALA A 122 5.54 -1.23 13.40
CA ALA A 122 5.63 -0.25 12.34
C ALA A 122 4.34 0.58 12.14
N ALA A 123 3.17 0.03 12.48
CA ALA A 123 1.90 0.75 12.40
C ALA A 123 1.65 1.65 13.63
N GLY A 124 2.19 1.29 14.78
CA GLY A 124 1.98 2.01 16.04
C GLY A 124 3.03 3.08 16.38
N GLY A 125 4.19 3.05 15.74
CA GLY A 125 5.24 4.08 15.87
C GLY A 125 5.19 5.10 14.74
#